data_AF-K1T618-F1
#
_entry.id   AF-K1T618-F1
#
_cell.length_a   1.000
_cell.length_b   1.000
_cell.length_c   1.000
_cell.angle_alpha   90.00
_cell.angle_beta   90.00
_cell.angle_gamma   90.00
#
_symmetry.space_group_name_H-M   'P 1'
#
loop_
_entity.id
_entity.type
_entity.pdbx_description
1 polymer ?
#
loop_
_entity_poly.entity_id
_entity_poly.type
_entity_poly.pdbx_seq_one_letter_code
_entity_poly.pdbx_strand_id
1 'polypeptide(L)'
;YGLIVFIESIYDAVDDSLSGLIIDRTRTRWGRLRPYMIITVPIWGLATLMLFTTPQFLSGNTSKIVWAVIAIFAYNLGMSYFNAWQILLYNITPSLRERDNLIATSKFFELFGTWIPAFVPIFVSFMPKISKSIGMQDVYSGFAVAMMVIAGGTAIYGFFAMRERVPLASREQMQEI
;
A
#
# COMPACT_ATOMS: atom_id res chain seq x y z
N TYR A 1 21.55 -3.12 13.27
CA TYR A 1 20.66 -3.74 12.27
C TYR A 1 19.68 -4.70 12.93
N GLY A 2 20.12 -5.79 13.57
CA GLY A 2 19.21 -6.78 14.21
C GLY A 2 18.20 -6.20 15.22
N LEU A 3 18.61 -5.23 16.05
CA LEU A 3 17.69 -4.59 17.01
C LEU A 3 16.58 -3.77 16.33
N ILE A 4 16.86 -3.14 15.17
CA ILE A 4 15.87 -2.37 14.42
C ILE A 4 14.84 -3.30 13.79
N VAL A 5 15.29 -4.38 13.15
CA VAL A 5 14.42 -5.41 12.55
C VAL A 5 13.57 -6.11 13.62
N PHE A 6 14.14 -6.35 14.81
CA PHE A 6 13.39 -6.94 15.93
C PHE A 6 12.27 -6.02 16.42
N ILE A 7 12.57 -4.73 16.58
CA ILE A 7 11.57 -3.72 16.99
C ILE A 7 10.49 -3.57 15.91
N GLU A 8 10.88 -3.53 14.63
CA GLU A 8 9.94 -3.51 13.51
C GLU A 8 9.02 -4.73 13.52
N SER A 9 9.56 -5.94 13.71
CA SER A 9 8.76 -7.17 13.72
C SER A 9 7.72 -7.18 14.86
N ILE A 10 8.08 -6.67 16.03
CA ILE A 10 7.14 -6.51 17.14
C ILE A 10 6.07 -5.47 16.80
N TYR A 11 6.48 -4.37 16.20
CA TYR A 11 5.55 -3.32 15.78
C TYR A 11 4.54 -3.83 14.75
N ASP A 12 5.01 -4.50 13.69
CA ASP A 12 4.14 -5.07 12.65
C ASP A 12 3.17 -6.10 13.25
N ALA A 13 3.63 -6.97 14.15
CA ALA A 13 2.75 -7.94 14.83
C ALA A 13 1.64 -7.26 15.66
N VAL A 14 1.96 -6.14 16.31
CA VAL A 14 0.99 -5.34 17.06
C VAL A 14 0.04 -4.61 16.11
N ASP A 15 0.55 -4.01 15.04
CA ASP A 15 -0.27 -3.28 14.06
C ASP A 15 -1.22 -4.21 13.30
N ASP A 16 -0.79 -5.42 12.92
CA ASP A 16 -1.67 -6.42 12.29
C ASP A 16 -2.83 -6.83 13.22
N SER A 17 -2.54 -6.93 14.53
CA SER A 17 -3.57 -7.23 15.53
C SER A 17 -4.54 -6.06 15.73
N LEU A 18 -4.02 -4.82 15.79
CA LEU A 18 -4.82 -3.63 15.98
C LEU A 18 -5.65 -3.28 14.74
N SER A 19 -5.04 -3.32 13.56
CA SER A 19 -5.68 -3.03 12.28
C SER A 19 -6.87 -3.96 12.06
N GLY A 20 -6.70 -5.26 12.32
CA GLY A 20 -7.78 -6.25 12.31
C GLY A 20 -8.94 -5.87 13.23
N LEU A 21 -8.66 -5.50 14.49
CA LEU A 21 -9.68 -5.09 15.46
C LEU A 21 -10.40 -3.79 15.07
N ILE A 22 -9.67 -2.81 14.54
CA ILE A 22 -10.21 -1.50 14.14
C ILE A 22 -11.08 -1.67 12.91
N ILE A 23 -10.58 -2.35 11.86
CA ILE A 23 -11.38 -2.75 10.69
C ILE A 23 -12.62 -3.49 11.17
N ASP A 24 -12.45 -4.37 12.17
CA ASP A 24 -13.54 -5.19 12.62
C ASP A 24 -14.70 -4.38 13.24
N ARG A 25 -14.36 -3.31 13.97
CA ARG A 25 -15.32 -2.43 14.65
C ARG A 25 -15.87 -1.32 13.77
N THR A 26 -15.28 -1.07 12.61
CA THR A 26 -15.68 0.02 11.72
C THR A 26 -17.01 -0.24 11.04
N ARG A 27 -18.03 0.55 11.40
CA ARG A 27 -19.34 0.57 10.73
C ARG A 27 -19.53 1.90 10.04
N THR A 28 -19.38 1.94 8.72
CA THR A 28 -19.65 3.15 7.93
C THR A 28 -20.74 2.92 6.90
N ARG A 29 -21.36 4.01 6.43
CA ARG A 29 -22.35 4.00 5.36
C ARG A 29 -21.84 3.44 4.03
N TRP A 30 -20.53 3.37 3.84
CA TRP A 30 -19.91 2.87 2.61
C TRP A 30 -19.53 1.39 2.69
N GLY A 31 -19.59 0.77 3.87
CA GLY A 31 -19.09 -0.58 4.13
C GLY A 31 -18.01 -0.58 5.21
N ARG A 32 -17.47 -1.77 5.50
CA ARG A 32 -16.46 -1.94 6.55
C ARG A 32 -15.06 -1.59 6.04
N LEU A 33 -14.72 -2.03 4.83
CA LEU A 33 -13.34 -2.01 4.31
C LEU A 33 -13.08 -0.84 3.35
N ARG A 34 -14.11 -0.35 2.65
CA ARG A 34 -13.96 0.73 1.64
C ARG A 34 -13.33 2.03 2.18
N PRO A 35 -13.70 2.56 3.36
CA PRO A 35 -13.13 3.82 3.84
C PRO A 35 -11.61 3.80 3.96
N TYR A 36 -11.04 2.65 4.31
CA TYR A 36 -9.60 2.49 4.44
C TYR A 36 -8.86 2.66 3.12
N MET A 37 -9.45 2.31 1.97
CA MET A 37 -8.82 2.51 0.66
C MET A 37 -8.55 3.98 0.33
N ILE A 38 -9.32 4.92 0.88
CA ILE A 38 -9.10 6.36 0.66
C ILE A 38 -8.31 6.98 1.82
N ILE A 39 -8.65 6.65 3.06
CA ILE A 39 -8.05 7.28 4.24
C ILE A 39 -6.56 6.96 4.37
N THR A 40 -6.15 5.78 3.91
CA THR A 40 -4.77 5.30 4.04
C THR A 40 -3.84 5.83 2.95
N VAL A 41 -4.36 6.15 1.76
CA VAL A 41 -3.59 6.70 0.64
C VAL A 41 -2.81 7.97 1.00
N PRO A 42 -3.38 9.01 1.66
CA PRO A 42 -2.61 10.18 2.04
C PRO A 42 -1.57 9.86 3.11
N ILE A 43 -1.87 8.98 4.07
CA ILE A 43 -0.91 8.57 5.11
C ILE A 43 0.27 7.84 4.47
N TRP A 44 -0.02 6.87 3.61
CA TRP A 44 0.96 6.06 2.90
C TRP A 44 1.79 6.89 1.91
N GLY A 45 1.14 7.79 1.17
CA GLY A 45 1.81 8.72 0.25
C GLY A 45 2.73 9.71 0.96
N LEU A 46 2.27 10.31 2.08
CA LEU A 46 3.10 11.19 2.90
C LEU A 46 4.29 10.45 3.52
N ALA A 47 4.07 9.23 4.04
CA ALA A 47 5.14 8.41 4.58
C ALA A 47 6.17 8.03 3.51
N THR A 48 5.70 7.70 2.30
CA THR A 48 6.58 7.46 1.15
C THR A 48 7.41 8.69 0.82
N LEU A 49 6.81 9.88 0.77
CA LEU A 49 7.56 11.13 0.59
C LEU A 49 8.60 11.31 1.69
N MET A 50 8.24 11.07 2.97
CA MET A 50 9.19 11.16 4.09
C MET A 50 10.36 10.18 3.99
N LEU A 51 10.15 8.98 3.43
CA LEU A 51 11.21 8.00 3.18
C LEU A 51 12.19 8.48 2.10
N PHE A 52 11.69 9.10 1.03
CA PHE A 52 12.51 9.60 -0.06
C PHE A 52 13.10 10.99 0.20
N THR A 53 12.51 11.79 1.10
CA THR A 53 13.00 13.11 1.47
C THR A 53 13.54 13.11 2.90
N THR A 54 14.86 13.12 3.06
CA THR A 54 15.48 13.40 4.36
C THR A 54 15.67 14.92 4.49
N PRO A 55 15.09 15.57 5.51
CA PRO A 55 15.24 17.00 5.67
C PRO A 55 16.71 17.41 5.85
N GLN A 56 17.19 18.33 5.00
CA GLN A 56 18.60 18.78 5.02
C GLN A 56 18.98 19.53 6.31
N PHE A 57 18.00 20.05 7.06
CA PHE A 57 18.22 20.72 8.34
C PHE A 57 18.56 19.76 9.49
N LEU A 58 18.40 18.45 9.31
CA LEU A 58 18.76 17.45 10.31
C LEU A 58 20.27 17.17 10.23
N SER A 59 21.06 17.92 10.99
CA SER A 59 22.53 17.84 10.97
C SER A 59 23.10 16.63 11.71
N GLY A 60 22.34 16.02 12.63
CA GLY A 60 22.82 14.90 13.47
C GLY A 60 22.43 13.52 12.92
N ASN A 61 23.37 12.57 12.91
CA ASN A 61 23.10 11.17 12.50
C ASN A 61 21.92 10.55 13.26
N THR A 62 21.80 10.81 14.57
CA THR A 62 20.67 10.32 15.39
C THR A 62 19.33 10.89 14.92
N SER A 63 19.28 12.17 14.56
CA SER A 63 18.05 12.83 14.12
C SER A 63 17.55 12.31 12.76
N LYS A 64 18.47 11.95 11.86
CA LYS A 64 18.15 11.29 10.59
C LYS A 64 17.63 9.87 10.80
N ILE A 65 18.21 9.13 11.76
CA ILE A 65 17.75 7.78 12.10
C ILE A 65 16.33 7.83 12.68
N VAL A 66 16.05 8.75 13.60
CA VAL A 66 14.71 8.92 14.17
C VAL A 66 13.69 9.29 13.08
N TRP A 67 14.05 10.19 12.16
CA TRP A 67 13.21 10.52 11.01
C TRP A 67 12.88 9.30 10.14
N ALA A 68 13.90 8.52 9.78
CA ALA A 68 13.75 7.31 8.98
C ALA A 68 12.87 6.27 9.70
N VAL A 69 13.06 6.08 11.00
CA VAL A 69 12.23 5.18 11.82
C VAL A 69 10.77 5.61 11.78
N ILE A 70 10.46 6.89 12.04
CA ILE A 70 9.08 7.38 12.00
C ILE A 70 8.46 7.20 10.62
N ALA A 71 9.22 7.47 9.55
CA ALA A 71 8.76 7.31 8.18
C ALA A 71 8.45 5.84 7.84
N ILE A 72 9.29 4.89 8.27
CA ILE A 72 9.07 3.44 8.09
C ILE A 72 7.80 3.00 8.81
N PHE A 73 7.62 3.41 10.06
CA PHE A 73 6.43 3.03 10.84
C PHE A 73 5.15 3.58 10.22
N ALA A 74 5.15 4.86 9.81
CA ALA A 74 4.01 5.46 9.12
C ALA A 74 3.72 4.80 7.77
N TYR A 75 4.77 4.34 7.07
CA TYR A 75 4.65 3.62 5.81
C TYR A 75 4.03 2.23 6.01
N ASN A 76 4.52 1.45 6.99
CA ASN A 76 3.99 0.13 7.33
C ASN A 76 2.53 0.23 7.77
N LEU A 77 2.21 1.21 8.63
CA LEU A 77 0.83 1.51 9.02
C LEU A 77 -0.05 1.77 7.78
N GLY A 78 0.34 2.72 6.93
CA GLY A 78 -0.41 3.06 5.72
C GLY A 78 -0.63 1.84 4.81
N MET A 79 0.40 1.01 4.64
CA MET A 79 0.34 -0.22 3.85
C MET A 79 -0.60 -1.27 4.46
N SER A 80 -0.53 -1.50 5.78
CA SER A 80 -1.34 -2.52 6.47
C SER A 80 -2.84 -2.24 6.31
N TYR A 81 -3.27 -1.01 6.62
CA TYR A 81 -4.68 -0.64 6.46
C TYR A 81 -5.10 -0.53 4.99
N PHE A 82 -4.19 -0.16 4.07
CA PHE A 82 -4.51 -0.19 2.63
C PHE A 82 -4.82 -1.63 2.21
N ASN A 83 -3.96 -2.59 2.58
CA ASN A 83 -4.10 -4.01 2.26
C ASN A 83 -5.37 -4.69 2.79
N ALA A 84 -6.12 -4.04 3.69
CA ALA A 84 -7.46 -4.48 4.10
C ALA A 84 -8.40 -4.74 2.91
N TRP A 85 -8.19 -4.08 1.76
CA TRP A 85 -8.97 -4.33 0.54
C TRP A 85 -8.89 -5.79 0.07
N GLN A 86 -7.82 -6.52 0.39
CA GLN A 86 -7.68 -7.94 0.01
C GLN A 86 -8.77 -8.80 0.66
N ILE A 87 -9.27 -8.41 1.84
CA ILE A 87 -10.39 -9.07 2.53
C ILE A 87 -11.70 -8.92 1.71
N LEU A 88 -11.85 -7.85 0.93
CA LEU A 88 -13.01 -7.66 0.06
C LEU A 88 -13.12 -8.78 -0.98
N LEU A 89 -11.99 -9.29 -1.50
CA LEU A 89 -11.98 -10.37 -2.51
C LEU A 89 -12.72 -11.62 -2.02
N TYR A 90 -12.66 -11.90 -0.72
CA TYR A 90 -13.37 -13.02 -0.10
C TYR A 90 -14.89 -12.77 -0.01
N ASN A 91 -15.33 -11.52 0.02
CA ASN A 91 -16.72 -11.10 0.25
C ASN A 91 -17.45 -10.62 -1.02
N ILE A 92 -16.80 -10.67 -2.19
CA ILE A 92 -17.42 -10.28 -3.47
C ILE A 92 -18.31 -11.41 -4.03
N THR A 93 -17.89 -12.67 -3.86
CA THR A 93 -18.55 -13.83 -4.48
C THR A 93 -18.65 -15.03 -3.51
N PRO A 94 -19.79 -15.76 -3.48
CA PRO A 94 -19.98 -16.95 -2.64
C PRO A 94 -19.32 -18.24 -3.19
N SER A 95 -19.04 -18.32 -4.49
CA SER A 95 -18.35 -19.45 -5.14
C SER A 95 -16.85 -19.45 -4.85
N LEU A 96 -16.33 -20.56 -4.30
CA LEU A 96 -14.89 -20.77 -4.06
C LEU A 96 -14.05 -20.65 -5.35
N ARG A 97 -14.50 -21.28 -6.44
CA ARG A 97 -13.74 -21.28 -7.71
C ARG A 97 -13.60 -19.89 -8.32
N GLU A 98 -14.66 -19.08 -8.23
CA GLU A 98 -14.63 -17.71 -8.75
C GLU A 98 -13.78 -16.80 -7.84
N ARG A 99 -13.83 -17.00 -6.53
CA ARG A 99 -12.95 -16.33 -5.57
C ARG A 99 -11.47 -16.64 -5.84
N ASP A 100 -11.11 -17.91 -6.04
CA ASP A 100 -9.74 -18.32 -6.32
C ASP A 100 -9.23 -17.67 -7.62
N ASN A 101 -10.06 -17.63 -8.66
CA ASN A 101 -9.72 -16.95 -9.91
C ASN A 101 -9.53 -15.44 -9.73
N LEU A 102 -10.38 -14.77 -8.92
CA LEU A 102 -10.26 -13.34 -8.61
C LEU A 102 -8.98 -13.04 -7.82
N ILE A 103 -8.66 -13.88 -6.82
CA ILE A 103 -7.41 -13.76 -6.05
C ILE A 103 -6.21 -13.98 -6.95
N ALA A 104 -6.20 -15.03 -7.77
CA ALA A 104 -5.12 -15.32 -8.70
C ALA A 104 -4.89 -14.17 -9.71
N THR A 105 -5.98 -13.63 -10.27
CA THR A 105 -5.92 -12.49 -11.18
C THR A 105 -5.38 -11.24 -10.47
N SER A 106 -5.86 -10.95 -9.26
CA SER A 106 -5.38 -9.81 -8.47
C SER A 106 -3.90 -9.92 -8.13
N LYS A 107 -3.45 -11.12 -7.71
CA LYS A 107 -2.04 -11.40 -7.41
C LYS A 107 -1.16 -11.33 -8.65
N PHE A 108 -1.65 -11.75 -9.82
CA PHE A 108 -0.94 -11.58 -11.08
C PHE A 108 -0.67 -10.09 -11.37
N PHE A 109 -1.66 -9.21 -11.22
CA PHE A 109 -1.48 -7.77 -11.41
C PHE A 109 -0.59 -7.13 -10.34
N GLU A 110 -0.67 -7.58 -9.08
CA GLU A 110 0.21 -7.14 -7.99
C GLU A 110 1.68 -7.45 -8.28
N LEU A 111 1.96 -8.70 -8.69
CA LEU A 111 3.30 -9.12 -9.09
C LEU A 111 3.77 -8.34 -10.31
N PHE A 112 2.93 -8.17 -11.32
CA PHE A 112 3.30 -7.38 -12.51
C PHE A 112 3.62 -5.92 -12.16
N GLY A 113 2.83 -5.30 -11.27
CA GLY A 113 3.05 -3.95 -10.78
C GLY A 113 4.40 -3.78 -10.08
N THR A 114 4.83 -4.79 -9.33
CA THR A 114 6.13 -4.81 -8.63
C THR A 114 7.32 -4.76 -9.59
N TRP A 115 7.16 -5.20 -10.83
CA TRP A 115 8.23 -5.17 -11.84
C TRP A 115 8.37 -3.82 -12.53
N ILE A 116 7.35 -2.96 -12.49
CA ILE A 116 7.36 -1.66 -13.19
C ILE A 116 8.52 -0.76 -12.73
N PRO A 117 8.83 -0.62 -11.42
CA PRO A 117 9.99 0.14 -10.96
C PRO A 117 11.34 -0.40 -11.44
N ALA A 118 11.45 -1.70 -11.76
CA ALA A 118 12.69 -2.29 -12.26
C ALA A 118 13.10 -1.75 -13.65
N PHE A 119 12.17 -1.12 -14.38
CA PHE A 119 12.47 -0.46 -15.65
C PHE A 119 13.06 0.94 -15.49
N VAL A 120 12.97 1.57 -14.31
CA VAL A 120 13.45 2.94 -14.07
C VAL A 120 14.94 3.09 -14.41
N PRO A 121 15.86 2.21 -13.96
CA PRO A 121 17.28 2.31 -14.32
C PRO A 121 17.53 2.25 -15.83
N ILE A 122 16.72 1.47 -16.56
CA ILE A 122 16.80 1.38 -18.02
C ILE A 122 16.47 2.75 -18.64
N PHE A 123 15.36 3.37 -18.24
CA PHE A 123 14.99 4.71 -18.71
C PHE A 123 16.01 5.77 -18.34
N VAL A 124 16.54 5.73 -17.13
CA VAL A 124 17.59 6.67 -16.66
C VAL A 124 18.88 6.53 -17.46
N SER A 125 19.22 5.31 -17.91
CA SER A 125 20.41 5.07 -18.75
C SER A 125 20.24 5.45 -20.22
N PHE A 126 18.98 5.51 -20.70
CA PHE A 126 18.65 5.67 -22.11
C PHE A 126 18.15 7.08 -22.46
N MET A 127 17.34 7.72 -21.60
CA MET A 127 16.78 9.05 -21.82
C MET A 127 17.84 10.15 -22.01
N PRO A 128 18.93 10.20 -21.23
CA PRO A 128 19.98 11.20 -21.44
C PRO A 128 20.75 11.05 -22.77
N LYS A 129 20.67 9.87 -23.42
CA LYS A 129 21.26 9.63 -24.75
C LYS A 129 20.38 10.16 -25.88
N ILE A 130 19.07 10.26 -25.67
CA ILE A 130 18.10 10.76 -26.64
C ILE A 130 17.98 12.29 -26.56
N SER A 131 18.03 12.85 -25.35
CA SER A 131 18.02 14.29 -25.12
C SER A 131 18.99 14.71 -24.04
N LYS A 132 19.92 15.61 -24.38
CA LYS A 132 20.86 16.22 -23.41
C LYS A 132 20.17 17.13 -22.39
N SER A 133 18.89 17.48 -22.60
CA SER A 133 18.12 18.33 -21.68
C SER A 133 17.41 17.56 -20.57
N ILE A 134 17.37 16.23 -20.63
CA ILE A 134 16.71 15.39 -19.63
C ILE A 134 17.78 14.86 -18.67
N GLY A 135 17.82 15.40 -17.46
CA GLY A 135 18.68 14.92 -16.39
C GLY A 135 18.18 13.60 -15.82
N MET A 136 19.06 12.85 -15.14
CA MET A 136 18.65 11.63 -14.43
C MET A 136 17.56 11.92 -13.39
N GLN A 137 17.67 13.07 -12.70
CA GLN A 137 16.70 13.49 -11.69
C GLN A 137 15.29 13.68 -12.27
N ASP A 138 15.18 14.25 -13.48
CA ASP A 138 13.89 14.50 -14.14
C ASP A 138 13.16 13.19 -14.46
N VAL A 139 13.92 12.15 -14.86
CA VAL A 139 13.38 10.81 -15.13
C VAL A 139 12.85 10.16 -13.84
N TYR A 140 13.61 10.24 -12.74
CA TYR A 140 13.17 9.71 -11.45
C TYR A 140 11.93 10.44 -10.92
N SER A 141 11.91 11.78 -10.96
CA SER A 141 10.75 12.56 -10.51
C SER A 141 9.52 12.33 -11.39
N GLY A 142 9.70 12.26 -12.72
CA GLY A 142 8.61 12.00 -13.66
C GLY A 142 7.98 10.63 -13.43
N PHE A 143 8.81 9.61 -13.20
CA PHE A 143 8.33 8.26 -12.88
C PHE A 143 7.61 8.21 -11.52
N ALA A 144 8.16 8.86 -10.48
CA ALA A 144 7.52 8.91 -9.17
C ALA A 144 6.14 9.59 -9.21
N VAL A 145 6.01 10.70 -9.94
CA VAL A 145 4.72 11.39 -10.13
C VAL A 145 3.74 10.51 -10.90
N ALA A 146 4.17 9.87 -11.99
CA ALA A 146 3.33 8.95 -12.75
C ALA A 146 2.80 7.80 -11.87
N MET A 147 3.66 7.19 -11.06
CA MET A 147 3.27 6.11 -10.14
C MET A 147 2.30 6.60 -9.06
N MET A 148 2.50 7.78 -8.49
CA MET A 148 1.56 8.36 -7.52
C MET A 148 0.19 8.65 -8.15
N VAL A 149 0.15 9.17 -9.37
CA VAL A 149 -1.11 9.43 -10.09
C VAL A 149 -1.84 8.12 -10.39
N ILE A 150 -1.14 7.09 -10.85
CA ILE A 150 -1.72 5.78 -11.10
C ILE A 150 -2.26 5.18 -9.80
N ALA A 151 -1.45 5.16 -8.73
CA ALA A 151 -1.85 4.60 -7.44
C ALA A 151 -3.04 5.35 -6.81
N GLY A 152 -3.03 6.68 -6.86
CA GLY A 152 -4.15 7.50 -6.38
C GLY A 152 -5.41 7.27 -7.21
N GLY A 153 -5.28 7.22 -8.54
CA GLY A 153 -6.40 6.98 -9.46
C GLY A 153 -7.03 5.60 -9.26
N THR A 154 -6.22 4.54 -9.12
CA THR A 154 -6.72 3.19 -8.87
C THR A 154 -7.33 3.03 -7.48
N ALA A 155 -6.80 3.70 -6.46
CA ALA A 155 -7.40 3.70 -5.12
C ALA A 155 -8.77 4.39 -5.12
N ILE A 156 -8.91 5.53 -5.78
CA ILE A 156 -10.20 6.23 -5.93
C ILE A 156 -11.18 5.38 -6.73
N TYR A 157 -10.74 4.82 -7.86
CA TYR A 157 -11.58 3.92 -8.66
C TYR A 157 -12.01 2.70 -7.86
N GLY A 158 -11.08 2.06 -7.13
CA GLY A 158 -11.32 0.93 -6.25
C GLY A 158 -12.37 1.23 -5.18
N PHE A 159 -12.30 2.42 -4.57
CA PHE A 159 -13.31 2.87 -3.63
C PHE A 159 -14.72 2.86 -4.24
N PHE A 160 -14.90 3.36 -5.46
CA PHE A 160 -16.23 3.40 -6.11
C PHE A 160 -16.67 2.06 -6.70
N ALA A 161 -15.74 1.27 -7.25
CA ALA A 161 -16.00 0.04 -7.97
C ALA A 161 -16.14 -1.19 -7.06
N MET A 162 -15.30 -1.33 -6.04
CA MET A 162 -15.35 -2.48 -5.12
C MET A 162 -16.48 -2.28 -4.12
N ARG A 163 -17.59 -3.02 -4.29
CA ARG A 163 -18.70 -3.04 -3.34
C ARG A 163 -18.71 -4.37 -2.60
N GLU A 164 -18.83 -4.31 -1.27
CA GLU A 164 -19.18 -5.47 -0.44
C GLU A 164 -20.58 -5.93 -0.86
N ARG A 165 -20.69 -7.07 -1.55
CA ARG A 165 -21.97 -7.59 -2.06
C ARG A 165 -22.57 -8.66 -1.15
N VAL A 166 -21.74 -9.38 -0.40
CA VAL A 166 -22.18 -10.43 0.51
C VAL A 166 -22.00 -9.94 1.96
N PRO A 167 -23.05 -9.93 2.81
CA PRO A 167 -22.87 -9.72 4.23
C PRO A 167 -21.97 -10.85 4.78
N LEU A 168 -21.04 -10.53 5.66
CA LEU A 168 -20.17 -11.51 6.32
C LEU A 168 -21.03 -12.68 6.79
N ALA A 169 -20.76 -13.89 6.30
CA ALA A 169 -21.38 -15.09 6.83
C ALA A 169 -21.17 -15.07 8.36
N SER A 170 -22.25 -15.22 9.13
CA SER A 170 -22.12 -15.26 10.58
C SER A 170 -21.15 -16.39 10.94
N ARG A 171 -20.40 -16.26 12.05
CA ARG A 171 -19.47 -17.32 12.48
C ARG A 171 -20.13 -18.71 12.56
N GLU A 172 -21.44 -18.76 12.74
CA GLU A 172 -22.27 -19.97 12.73
C GLU A 172 -22.30 -20.63 11.33
N GLN A 173 -22.42 -19.86 10.25
CA GLN A 173 -22.46 -20.38 8.87
C GLN A 173 -21.11 -20.93 8.38
N MET A 174 -20.00 -20.49 8.97
CA MET A 174 -18.67 -21.04 8.66
C MET A 174 -18.34 -22.32 9.44
N GLN A 175 -19.08 -22.62 10.52
CA GLN A 175 -18.93 -23.87 11.26
C GLN A 175 -19.77 -25.02 10.67
N GLU A 176 -20.70 -24.71 9.76
CA GLU A 176 -21.57 -25.70 9.09
C GLU A 176 -21.02 -26.22 7.74
N ILE A 177 -19.86 -25.72 7.28
CA ILE A 177 -19.15 -26.18 6.07
C ILE A 177 -17.97 -27.05 6.48
#